data_AF-A0A833H845-F1
#
_entry.id   AF-A0A833H845-F1
#
_cell.length_a   1.000
_cell.length_b   1.000
_cell.length_c   1.000
_cell.angle_alpha   90.00
_cell.angle_beta   90.00
_cell.angle_gamma   90.00
#
_symmetry.space_group_name_H-M   'P 1'
#
loop_
_entity.id
_entity.type
_entity.pdbx_description
1 polymer ?
#
loop_
_entity_poly.entity_id
_entity_poly.type
_entity_poly.pdbx_seq_one_letter_code
_entity_poly.pdbx_strand_id
1 'polypeptide(L)'
;MKKKNVPAAVSKAIREAATDIWGDDEDMIADIIASEEQAYRELQELDFGAAEKFRRRILDGAFALHDDWEQRLSAVRDELAAHAELQGQDFRDVPAAEIVRLKKEAAKSFKDSFTEQRDHVAAGVSHYLYVRDLEQRIEPMKGLLIEMERMIGSACYNANIQNFGPGGVWEGEGRSFRYPVRFLDGDDSFKRSYVPEDIAPEVLVTGCYRFGSNELGIFRALLNVVEMLERDYGVRLRDADRKG
;
A
#
# COMPACT_ATOMS: atom_id res chain seq x y z
N MET A 1 -1.18 -40.41 -22.93
CA MET A 1 0.08 -40.01 -22.25
C MET A 1 0.30 -40.97 -21.08
N LYS A 2 1.48 -41.59 -20.95
CA LYS A 2 1.76 -42.51 -19.83
C LYS A 2 1.91 -41.67 -18.56
N LYS A 3 1.02 -41.85 -17.57
CA LYS A 3 1.19 -41.24 -16.23
C LYS A 3 2.62 -41.56 -15.76
N LYS A 4 3.45 -40.54 -15.54
CA LYS A 4 4.77 -40.76 -14.95
C LYS A 4 4.55 -41.36 -13.56
N ASN A 5 5.06 -42.56 -13.33
CA ASN A 5 4.97 -43.19 -12.02
C ASN A 5 5.78 -42.37 -11.00
N VAL A 6 5.20 -42.15 -9.82
CA VAL A 6 5.91 -41.53 -8.69
C VAL A 6 7.09 -42.43 -8.32
N PRO A 7 8.34 -41.93 -8.25
CA PRO A 7 9.47 -42.74 -7.86
C PRO A 7 9.26 -43.37 -6.48
N ALA A 8 9.72 -44.61 -6.30
CA ALA A 8 9.53 -45.36 -5.06
C ALA A 8 10.06 -44.62 -3.83
N ALA A 9 11.17 -43.89 -3.96
CA ALA A 9 11.72 -43.07 -2.89
C ALA A 9 10.79 -41.91 -2.47
N VAL A 10 10.14 -41.27 -3.45
CA VAL A 10 9.20 -40.16 -3.19
C VAL A 10 7.90 -40.69 -2.58
N SER A 11 7.32 -41.75 -3.14
CA SER A 11 6.11 -42.38 -2.57
C SER A 11 6.37 -42.90 -1.15
N LYS A 12 7.56 -43.44 -0.87
CA LYS A 12 7.96 -43.84 0.49
C LYS A 12 8.01 -42.65 1.44
N ALA A 13 8.66 -41.54 1.05
CA ALA A 13 8.75 -40.35 1.89
C ALA A 13 7.37 -39.74 2.19
N ILE A 14 6.49 -39.67 1.20
CA ILE A 14 5.09 -39.20 1.37
C ILE A 14 4.35 -40.07 2.40
N ARG A 15 4.48 -41.41 2.30
CA ARG A 15 3.85 -42.34 3.25
C ARG A 15 4.37 -42.17 4.67
N GLU A 16 5.69 -42.05 4.82
CA GLU A 16 6.32 -41.83 6.13
C GLU A 16 5.82 -40.53 6.78
N ALA A 17 5.75 -39.44 6.01
CA ALA A 17 5.23 -38.16 6.50
C ALA A 17 3.73 -38.23 6.86
N ALA A 18 2.90 -38.90 6.04
CA ALA A 18 1.48 -39.04 6.31
C ALA A 18 1.20 -39.84 7.60
N THR A 19 1.93 -40.95 7.80
CA THR A 19 1.82 -41.75 9.03
C THR A 19 2.33 -41.00 10.26
N ASP A 20 3.38 -40.18 10.14
CA ASP A 20 3.89 -39.38 11.26
C ASP A 20 2.86 -38.34 11.75
N ILE A 21 2.13 -37.72 10.83
CA ILE A 21 1.13 -36.69 11.14
C ILE A 21 -0.18 -37.29 11.67
N TRP A 22 -0.68 -38.36 11.05
CA TRP A 22 -2.03 -38.89 11.28
C TRP A 22 -2.09 -40.20 12.07
N GLY A 23 -0.94 -40.78 12.43
CA GLY A 23 -0.85 -41.96 13.29
C GLY A 23 -1.51 -43.19 12.67
N ASP A 24 -2.65 -43.61 13.23
CA ASP A 24 -3.40 -44.81 12.82
C ASP A 24 -4.69 -44.47 12.04
N ASP A 25 -4.93 -43.21 11.69
CA ASP A 25 -6.09 -42.80 10.89
C ASP A 25 -5.89 -43.18 9.41
N GLU A 26 -6.26 -44.42 9.06
CA GLU A 26 -6.02 -44.99 7.73
C GLU A 26 -6.68 -44.20 6.60
N ASP A 27 -7.86 -43.63 6.84
CA ASP A 27 -8.60 -42.85 5.84
C ASP A 27 -7.86 -41.53 5.56
N MET A 28 -7.45 -40.80 6.61
CA MET A 28 -6.68 -39.56 6.46
C MET A 28 -5.31 -39.79 5.82
N ILE A 29 -4.63 -40.89 6.17
CA ILE A 29 -3.34 -41.27 5.57
C ILE A 29 -3.51 -41.55 4.07
N ALA A 30 -4.54 -42.30 3.69
CA ALA A 30 -4.80 -42.62 2.28
C ALA A 30 -5.09 -41.35 1.45
N ASP A 31 -5.90 -40.44 1.99
CA ASP A 31 -6.24 -39.17 1.33
C ASP A 31 -5.01 -38.28 1.13
N ILE A 32 -4.17 -38.10 2.16
CA ILE A 32 -2.93 -37.32 2.07
C ILE A 32 -1.96 -37.93 1.06
N ILE A 33 -1.75 -39.25 1.09
CA ILE A 33 -0.87 -39.91 0.11
C ILE A 33 -1.37 -39.66 -1.31
N ALA A 34 -2.68 -39.79 -1.54
CA ALA A 34 -3.27 -39.60 -2.86
C ALA A 34 -3.09 -38.17 -3.36
N SER A 35 -3.31 -37.18 -2.50
CA SER A 35 -3.17 -35.75 -2.79
C SER A 35 -1.70 -35.38 -3.08
N GLU A 36 -0.76 -35.82 -2.24
CA GLU A 36 0.67 -35.56 -2.38
C GLU A 36 1.28 -36.23 -3.63
N GLU A 37 0.90 -37.48 -3.92
CA GLU A 37 1.33 -38.16 -5.15
C GLU A 37 0.76 -37.48 -6.41
N GLN A 38 -0.45 -36.94 -6.33
CA GLN A 38 -1.06 -36.20 -7.41
C GLN A 38 -0.34 -34.86 -7.62
N ALA A 39 -0.06 -34.12 -6.55
CA ALA A 39 0.68 -32.87 -6.59
C ALA A 39 2.10 -33.06 -7.18
N TYR A 40 2.80 -34.14 -6.79
CA TYR A 40 4.07 -34.50 -7.40
C TYR A 40 3.96 -34.66 -8.91
N ARG A 41 2.97 -35.42 -9.39
CA ARG A 41 2.80 -35.66 -10.84
C ARG A 41 2.50 -34.37 -11.58
N GLU A 42 1.60 -33.55 -11.03
CA GLU A 42 1.26 -32.25 -11.62
C GLU A 42 2.48 -31.33 -11.69
N LEU A 43 3.32 -31.28 -10.66
CA LEU A 43 4.54 -30.49 -10.67
C LEU A 43 5.53 -30.96 -11.74
N GLN A 44 5.63 -32.28 -11.99
CA GLN A 44 6.49 -32.83 -13.05
C GLN A 44 5.98 -32.54 -14.47
N GLU A 45 4.70 -32.27 -14.62
CA GLU A 45 4.03 -32.00 -15.90
C GLU A 45 3.75 -30.51 -16.11
N LEU A 46 4.03 -29.67 -15.10
CA LEU A 46 3.77 -28.24 -15.14
C LEU A 46 4.59 -27.55 -16.25
N ASP A 47 3.89 -26.76 -17.06
CA ASP A 47 4.48 -25.92 -18.10
C ASP A 47 4.89 -24.57 -17.51
N PHE A 48 6.16 -24.23 -17.65
CA PHE A 48 6.71 -22.96 -17.16
C PHE A 48 6.62 -21.85 -18.22
N GLY A 49 6.33 -22.18 -19.48
CA GLY A 49 6.15 -21.22 -20.57
C GLY A 49 7.27 -20.19 -20.66
N ALA A 50 6.92 -18.90 -20.60
CA ALA A 50 7.89 -17.79 -20.67
C ALA A 50 8.86 -17.74 -19.47
N ALA A 51 8.53 -18.40 -18.36
CA ALA A 51 9.37 -18.49 -17.17
C ALA A 51 10.32 -19.71 -17.18
N GLU A 52 10.37 -20.49 -18.27
CA GLU A 52 11.22 -21.70 -18.36
C GLU A 52 12.69 -21.42 -18.03
N LYS A 53 13.22 -20.25 -18.42
CA LYS A 53 14.59 -19.81 -18.07
C LYS A 53 14.84 -19.67 -16.56
N PHE A 54 13.78 -19.57 -15.77
CA PHE A 54 13.80 -19.45 -14.31
C PHE A 54 13.37 -20.73 -13.60
N ARG A 55 13.03 -21.81 -14.33
CA ARG A 55 12.49 -23.07 -13.78
C ARG A 55 13.23 -23.53 -12.54
N ARG A 56 14.55 -23.66 -12.64
CA ARG A 56 15.39 -24.13 -11.53
C ARG A 56 15.24 -23.26 -10.29
N ARG A 57 15.30 -21.94 -10.44
CA ARG A 57 15.20 -21.01 -9.31
C ARG A 57 13.84 -21.09 -8.63
N ILE A 58 12.76 -21.15 -9.41
CA ILE A 58 11.40 -21.25 -8.89
C ILE A 58 11.23 -22.56 -8.10
N LEU A 59 11.71 -23.68 -8.66
CA LEU A 59 11.69 -24.97 -7.97
C LEU A 59 12.54 -24.94 -6.69
N ASP A 60 13.78 -24.46 -6.77
CA ASP A 60 14.68 -24.38 -5.61
C ASP A 60 14.05 -23.54 -4.48
N GLY A 61 13.37 -22.43 -4.81
CA GLY A 61 12.63 -21.61 -3.84
C GLY A 61 11.46 -22.34 -3.19
N ALA A 62 10.60 -22.98 -3.98
CA ALA A 62 9.46 -23.74 -3.45
C ALA A 62 9.90 -24.90 -2.54
N PHE A 63 10.97 -25.60 -2.90
CA PHE A 63 11.50 -26.73 -2.12
C PHE A 63 12.23 -26.28 -0.85
N ALA A 64 12.74 -25.05 -0.80
CA ALA A 64 13.38 -24.50 0.39
C ALA A 64 12.36 -24.07 1.46
N LEU A 65 11.13 -23.74 1.06
CA LEU A 65 10.09 -23.22 1.95
C LEU A 65 9.09 -24.28 2.41
N HIS A 66 8.90 -25.34 1.62
CA HIS A 66 7.85 -26.32 1.83
C HIS A 66 8.37 -27.75 1.77
N ASP A 67 7.89 -28.58 2.68
CA ASP A 67 8.24 -29.99 2.77
C ASP A 67 7.27 -30.90 1.98
N ASP A 68 5.99 -30.54 1.95
CA ASP A 68 4.94 -31.24 1.22
C ASP A 68 4.81 -30.79 -0.25
N TRP A 69 4.32 -31.70 -1.09
CA TRP A 69 4.22 -31.53 -2.52
C TRP A 69 3.09 -30.62 -2.94
N GLU A 70 1.96 -30.60 -2.22
CA GLU A 70 0.86 -29.66 -2.49
C GLU A 70 1.30 -28.21 -2.36
N GLN A 71 1.94 -27.84 -1.24
CA GLN A 71 2.43 -26.48 -1.04
C GLN A 71 3.54 -26.12 -2.04
N ARG A 72 4.45 -27.06 -2.35
CA ARG A 72 5.44 -26.84 -3.43
C ARG A 72 4.76 -26.54 -4.76
N LEU A 73 3.77 -27.33 -5.15
CA LEU A 73 3.04 -27.12 -6.39
C LEU A 73 2.30 -25.78 -6.39
N SER A 74 1.65 -25.42 -5.28
CA SER A 74 0.99 -24.13 -5.13
C SER A 74 1.97 -22.98 -5.29
N ALA A 75 3.10 -23.01 -4.56
CA ALA A 75 4.13 -21.98 -4.62
C ALA A 75 4.71 -21.81 -6.02
N VAL A 76 4.97 -22.91 -6.75
CA VAL A 76 5.42 -22.83 -8.15
C VAL A 76 4.35 -22.22 -9.05
N ARG A 77 3.07 -22.58 -8.87
CA ARG A 77 1.96 -21.98 -9.65
C ARG A 77 1.84 -20.47 -9.40
N ASP A 78 1.94 -20.04 -8.15
CA ASP A 78 1.87 -18.64 -7.76
C ASP A 78 3.02 -17.84 -8.39
N GLU A 79 4.24 -18.39 -8.36
CA GLU A 79 5.41 -17.77 -8.99
C GLU A 79 5.29 -17.68 -10.52
N LEU A 80 4.72 -18.70 -11.18
CA LEU A 80 4.46 -18.66 -12.61
C LEU A 80 3.38 -17.64 -12.98
N ALA A 81 2.30 -17.57 -12.19
CA ALA A 81 1.25 -16.59 -12.37
C ALA A 81 1.79 -15.17 -12.17
N ALA A 82 2.55 -14.92 -11.11
CA ALA A 82 3.15 -13.63 -10.82
C ALA A 82 4.15 -13.20 -11.91
N HIS A 83 4.96 -14.13 -12.44
CA HIS A 83 5.82 -13.83 -13.58
C HIS A 83 5.01 -13.43 -14.82
N ALA A 84 3.93 -14.14 -15.14
CA ALA A 84 3.07 -13.81 -16.27
C ALA A 84 2.40 -12.44 -16.09
N GLU A 85 1.90 -12.14 -14.90
CA GLU A 85 1.32 -10.84 -14.54
C GLU A 85 2.35 -9.72 -14.71
N LEU A 86 3.57 -9.89 -14.20
CA LEU A 86 4.66 -8.93 -14.38
C LEU A 86 5.01 -8.65 -15.85
N GLN A 87 4.80 -9.61 -16.77
CA GLN A 87 5.02 -9.38 -18.21
C GLN A 87 3.81 -8.75 -18.90
N GLY A 88 2.59 -9.15 -18.51
CA GLY A 88 1.35 -8.83 -19.23
C GLY A 88 0.53 -7.68 -18.66
N GLN A 89 0.85 -7.18 -17.46
CA GLN A 89 0.01 -6.19 -16.79
C GLN A 89 0.08 -4.82 -17.49
N ASP A 90 -1.07 -4.39 -18.01
CA ASP A 90 -1.31 -3.05 -18.53
C ASP A 90 -1.70 -2.14 -17.35
N PHE A 91 -0.74 -1.35 -16.88
CA PHE A 91 -0.96 -0.34 -15.86
C PHE A 91 -1.44 0.95 -16.51
N ARG A 92 -2.74 0.98 -16.82
CA ARG A 92 -3.39 2.17 -17.38
C ARG A 92 -3.19 3.36 -16.46
N ASP A 93 -3.01 4.52 -17.09
CA ASP A 93 -2.84 5.81 -16.41
C ASP A 93 -1.56 5.96 -15.57
N VAL A 94 -0.62 5.01 -15.65
CA VAL A 94 0.73 5.14 -15.11
C VAL A 94 1.75 5.26 -16.26
N PRO A 95 2.67 6.24 -16.23
CA PRO A 95 3.70 6.36 -17.26
C PRO A 95 4.56 5.10 -17.37
N ALA A 96 4.85 4.66 -18.60
CA ALA A 96 5.67 3.46 -18.84
C ALA A 96 7.06 3.53 -18.17
N ALA A 97 7.65 4.73 -18.08
CA ALA A 97 8.91 4.94 -17.39
C ALA A 97 8.84 4.61 -15.89
N GLU A 98 7.71 4.91 -15.25
CA GLU A 98 7.48 4.64 -13.84
C GLU A 98 7.30 3.14 -13.59
N ILE A 99 6.56 2.45 -14.46
CA ILE A 99 6.44 0.99 -14.41
C ILE A 99 7.80 0.32 -14.59
N VAL A 100 8.64 0.80 -15.51
CA VAL A 100 10.01 0.29 -15.70
C VAL A 100 10.87 0.53 -14.45
N ARG A 101 10.72 1.68 -13.78
CA ARG A 101 11.41 1.97 -12.52
C ARG A 101 11.01 0.97 -11.43
N LEU A 102 9.71 0.81 -11.19
CA LEU A 102 9.17 -0.11 -10.19
C LEU A 102 9.59 -1.56 -10.44
N LYS A 103 9.52 -2.04 -11.68
CA LYS A 103 9.96 -3.40 -12.03
C LYS A 103 11.46 -3.60 -11.79
N LYS A 104 12.29 -2.60 -12.08
CA LYS A 104 13.74 -2.66 -11.81
C LYS A 104 14.04 -2.68 -10.31
N GLU A 105 13.31 -1.89 -9.53
CA GLU A 105 13.42 -1.87 -8.08
C GLU A 105 13.00 -3.20 -7.47
N ALA A 106 11.82 -3.70 -7.85
CA ALA A 106 11.32 -5.00 -7.45
C ALA A 106 12.33 -6.12 -7.72
N ALA A 107 12.86 -6.20 -8.95
CA ALA A 107 13.84 -7.21 -9.33
C ALA A 107 15.16 -7.12 -8.55
N LYS A 108 15.51 -5.92 -8.04
CA LYS A 108 16.70 -5.72 -7.20
C LYS A 108 16.45 -6.15 -5.76
N SER A 109 15.28 -5.82 -5.21
CA SER A 109 14.91 -6.06 -3.82
C SER A 109 14.49 -7.51 -3.57
N PHE A 110 13.79 -8.12 -4.52
CA PHE A 110 13.16 -9.45 -4.40
C PHE A 110 13.67 -10.39 -5.48
N LYS A 111 14.98 -10.67 -5.45
CA LYS A 111 15.66 -11.39 -6.55
C LYS A 111 15.07 -12.75 -6.85
N ASP A 112 14.55 -13.44 -5.83
CA ASP A 112 14.21 -14.86 -5.89
C ASP A 112 12.71 -15.15 -5.88
N SER A 113 11.84 -14.13 -5.71
CA SER A 113 10.39 -14.28 -5.77
C SER A 113 9.76 -13.30 -6.75
N PHE A 114 9.06 -13.82 -7.76
CA PHE A 114 8.21 -13.04 -8.65
C PHE A 114 6.93 -12.60 -7.96
N THR A 115 6.42 -13.37 -6.99
CA THR A 115 5.25 -12.99 -6.19
C THR A 115 5.51 -11.69 -5.44
N GLU A 116 6.63 -11.60 -4.71
CA GLU A 116 7.02 -10.37 -4.02
C GLU A 116 7.31 -9.21 -4.99
N GLN A 117 7.93 -9.50 -6.15
CA GLN A 117 8.15 -8.49 -7.17
C GLN A 117 6.83 -7.91 -7.70
N ARG A 118 5.84 -8.77 -8.00
CA ARG A 118 4.52 -8.36 -8.45
C ARG A 118 3.85 -7.48 -7.41
N ASP A 119 3.82 -7.93 -6.15
CA ASP A 119 3.15 -7.22 -5.07
C ASP A 119 3.77 -5.85 -4.85
N HIS A 120 5.10 -5.75 -4.92
CA HIS A 120 5.81 -4.47 -4.87
C HIS A 120 5.42 -3.54 -6.03
N VAL A 121 5.39 -4.04 -7.27
CA VAL A 121 4.98 -3.23 -8.43
C VAL A 121 3.51 -2.78 -8.30
N ALA A 122 2.62 -3.67 -7.88
CA ALA A 122 1.21 -3.36 -7.69
C ALA A 122 1.00 -2.30 -6.58
N ALA A 123 1.73 -2.42 -5.48
CA ALA A 123 1.74 -1.42 -4.40
C ALA A 123 2.28 -0.08 -4.89
N GLY A 124 3.40 -0.08 -5.62
CA GLY A 124 3.99 1.14 -6.19
C GLY A 124 3.07 1.84 -7.19
N VAL A 125 2.36 1.09 -8.04
CA VAL A 125 1.34 1.63 -8.95
C VAL A 125 0.18 2.23 -8.19
N SER A 126 -0.34 1.51 -7.19
CA SER A 126 -1.45 2.00 -6.35
C SER A 126 -1.06 3.30 -5.64
N HIS A 127 0.17 3.37 -5.14
CA HIS A 127 0.72 4.56 -4.52
C HIS A 127 0.88 5.72 -5.51
N TYR A 128 1.43 5.47 -6.69
CA TYR A 128 1.57 6.49 -7.74
C TYR A 128 0.21 7.10 -8.13
N LEU A 129 -0.80 6.25 -8.37
CA LEU A 129 -2.14 6.70 -8.71
C LEU A 129 -2.76 7.50 -7.57
N TYR A 130 -2.61 7.04 -6.33
CA TYR A 130 -3.05 7.77 -5.15
C TYR A 130 -2.43 9.16 -5.06
N VAL A 131 -1.11 9.27 -5.21
CA VAL A 131 -0.40 10.57 -5.16
C VAL A 131 -0.87 11.47 -6.30
N ARG A 132 -0.89 10.98 -7.54
CA ARG A 132 -1.35 11.75 -8.70
C ARG A 132 -2.76 12.29 -8.50
N ASP A 133 -3.69 11.44 -8.07
CA ASP A 133 -5.10 11.83 -7.90
C ASP A 133 -5.24 12.82 -6.74
N LEU A 134 -4.45 12.64 -5.68
CA LEU A 134 -4.39 13.57 -4.57
C LEU A 134 -3.85 14.93 -5.00
N GLU A 135 -2.77 14.97 -5.78
CA GLU A 135 -2.20 16.19 -6.35
C GLU A 135 -3.22 16.90 -7.25
N GLN A 136 -3.84 16.19 -8.18
CA GLN A 136 -4.86 16.77 -9.06
C GLN A 136 -6.03 17.36 -8.30
N ARG A 137 -6.40 16.74 -7.18
CA ARG A 137 -7.49 17.21 -6.33
C ARG A 137 -7.09 18.41 -5.48
N ILE A 138 -5.86 18.43 -4.94
CA ILE A 138 -5.46 19.41 -3.92
C ILE A 138 -4.75 20.61 -4.52
N GLU A 139 -3.94 20.42 -5.54
CA GLU A 139 -3.14 21.49 -6.14
C GLU A 139 -4.00 22.73 -6.51
N PRO A 140 -5.21 22.59 -7.11
CA PRO A 140 -6.06 23.73 -7.42
C PRO A 140 -6.55 24.52 -6.19
N MET A 141 -6.62 23.88 -5.03
CA MET A 141 -7.15 24.46 -3.79
C MET A 141 -6.09 24.63 -2.70
N LYS A 142 -4.82 24.32 -3.00
CA LYS A 142 -3.72 24.32 -2.02
C LYS A 142 -3.58 25.67 -1.31
N GLY A 143 -3.59 26.76 -2.07
CA GLY A 143 -3.51 28.11 -1.51
C GLY A 143 -4.68 28.42 -0.56
N LEU A 144 -5.90 28.07 -0.96
CA LEU A 144 -7.09 28.24 -0.13
C LEU A 144 -7.00 27.43 1.17
N LEU A 145 -6.59 26.16 1.09
CA LEU A 145 -6.46 25.30 2.26
C LEU A 145 -5.41 25.85 3.25
N ILE A 146 -4.26 26.33 2.74
CA ILE A 146 -3.23 26.98 3.57
C ILE A 146 -3.77 28.26 4.20
N GLU A 147 -4.54 29.06 3.47
CA GLU A 147 -5.15 30.27 4.01
C GLU A 147 -6.19 29.96 5.09
N MET A 148 -7.06 28.97 4.85
CA MET A 148 -8.05 28.51 5.82
C MET A 148 -7.38 27.96 7.09
N GLU A 149 -6.33 27.14 6.95
CA GLU A 149 -5.54 26.68 8.09
C GLU A 149 -4.92 27.87 8.83
N ARG A 150 -4.35 28.84 8.12
CA ARG A 150 -3.75 30.03 8.74
C ARG A 150 -4.77 30.81 9.56
N MET A 151 -6.00 30.99 9.04
CA MET A 151 -7.08 31.65 9.78
C MET A 151 -7.45 30.88 11.05
N ILE A 152 -7.59 29.55 10.96
CA ILE A 152 -7.95 28.69 12.10
C ILE A 152 -6.82 28.61 13.13
N GLY A 153 -5.59 28.39 12.68
CA GLY A 153 -4.40 28.29 13.53
C GLY A 153 -4.12 29.59 14.27
N SER A 154 -4.39 30.73 13.65
CA SER A 154 -4.34 32.05 14.30
C SER A 154 -5.53 32.34 15.22
N ALA A 155 -6.55 31.48 15.26
CA ALA A 155 -7.65 31.56 16.22
C ALA A 155 -7.43 30.63 17.44
N CYS A 156 -6.20 30.16 17.66
CA CYS A 156 -5.85 29.39 18.86
C CYS A 156 -5.46 30.32 20.02
N TYR A 157 -5.95 30.00 21.22
CA TYR A 157 -5.77 30.83 22.41
C TYR A 157 -5.34 30.04 23.63
N ASN A 158 -4.59 30.70 24.51
CA ASN A 158 -4.06 30.05 25.71
C ASN A 158 -5.15 30.09 26.77
N ALA A 159 -5.57 28.91 27.24
CA ALA A 159 -6.58 28.79 28.28
C ALA A 159 -6.17 29.48 29.60
N ASN A 160 -4.87 29.67 29.83
CA ASN A 160 -4.34 30.37 31.00
C ASN A 160 -4.36 31.91 30.87
N ILE A 161 -4.83 32.43 29.73
CA ILE A 161 -5.03 33.87 29.50
C ILE A 161 -6.53 34.14 29.50
N GLN A 162 -6.98 35.20 30.19
CA GLN A 162 -8.37 35.62 30.15
C GLN A 162 -8.72 36.09 28.72
N ASN A 163 -9.41 35.27 27.95
CA ASN A 163 -9.85 35.61 26.59
C ASN A 163 -11.31 36.08 26.54
N PHE A 164 -12.05 35.87 27.63
CA PHE A 164 -13.47 36.21 27.74
C PHE A 164 -13.73 37.11 28.94
N GLY A 165 -14.47 38.19 28.71
CA GLY A 165 -14.97 39.12 29.71
C GLY A 165 -16.33 38.71 30.29
N PRO A 166 -16.88 39.52 31.20
CA PRO A 166 -18.23 39.32 31.72
C PRO A 166 -19.26 39.18 30.60
N GLY A 167 -20.13 38.16 30.69
CA GLY A 167 -21.14 37.88 29.66
C GLY A 167 -20.62 37.11 28.43
N GLY A 168 -19.39 36.58 28.46
CA GLY A 168 -18.83 35.80 27.36
C GLY A 168 -18.34 36.66 26.19
N VAL A 169 -18.13 37.96 26.42
CA VAL A 169 -17.58 38.87 25.42
C VAL A 169 -16.15 38.47 25.08
N TRP A 170 -15.86 38.37 23.79
CA TRP A 170 -14.52 38.09 23.29
C TRP A 170 -13.57 39.27 23.54
N GLU A 171 -12.55 39.08 24.39
CA GLU A 171 -11.51 40.07 24.73
C GLU A 171 -10.10 39.59 24.34
N GLY A 172 -9.99 38.46 23.64
CA GLY A 172 -8.72 37.83 23.28
C GLY A 172 -8.04 38.40 22.03
N GLU A 173 -8.47 39.56 21.52
CA GLU A 173 -7.85 40.20 20.37
C GLU A 173 -6.35 40.49 20.63
N GLY A 174 -5.48 40.09 19.70
CA GLY A 174 -4.02 40.18 19.85
C GLY A 174 -3.37 39.16 20.81
N ARG A 175 -4.16 38.28 21.44
CA ARG A 175 -3.68 37.23 22.37
C ARG A 175 -3.66 35.83 21.73
N SER A 176 -3.93 35.76 20.43
CA SER A 176 -3.82 34.54 19.65
C SER A 176 -2.38 34.09 19.53
N PHE A 177 -2.16 32.79 19.64
CA PHE A 177 -0.89 32.18 19.25
C PHE A 177 -1.16 31.22 18.11
N ARG A 178 -0.26 31.18 17.11
CA ARG A 178 -0.42 30.21 16.02
C ARG A 178 0.01 28.82 16.50
N TYR A 179 -0.94 27.89 16.56
CA TYR A 179 -0.62 26.50 16.88
C TYR A 179 0.21 25.89 15.73
N PRO A 180 1.38 25.28 16.00
CA PRO A 180 2.18 24.70 14.93
C PRO A 180 1.49 23.47 14.35
N VAL A 181 1.47 23.36 13.02
CA VAL A 181 1.05 22.16 12.31
C VAL A 181 2.20 21.17 12.30
N ARG A 182 1.91 19.91 12.57
CA ARG A 182 2.83 18.79 12.39
C ARG A 182 2.53 18.12 11.04
N PHE A 183 3.57 17.84 10.27
CA PHE A 183 3.50 17.13 9.00
C PHE A 183 4.29 15.83 9.08
N LEU A 184 3.92 14.88 8.23
CA LEU A 184 4.63 13.64 7.95
C LEU A 184 5.13 13.67 6.52
N ASP A 185 6.39 13.30 6.32
CA ASP A 185 7.06 13.23 5.03
C ASP A 185 7.88 11.94 4.99
N GLY A 186 7.29 10.90 4.40
CA GLY A 186 7.77 9.52 4.56
C GLY A 186 7.84 9.11 6.03
N ASP A 187 9.03 8.72 6.48
CA ASP A 187 9.30 8.33 7.87
C ASP A 187 9.63 9.52 8.80
N ASP A 188 9.78 10.72 8.23
CA ASP A 188 10.13 11.93 8.97
C ASP A 188 8.89 12.71 9.41
N SER A 189 9.02 13.44 10.51
CA SER A 189 7.99 14.39 10.96
C SER A 189 8.59 15.73 11.30
N PHE A 190 7.92 16.80 10.88
CA PHE A 190 8.36 18.16 11.17
C PHE A 190 7.19 19.05 11.59
N LYS A 191 7.50 20.18 12.23
CA LYS A 191 6.50 21.15 12.68
C LYS A 191 6.74 22.49 12.01
N ARG A 192 5.66 23.17 11.63
CA ARG A 192 5.71 24.52 11.09
C ARG A 192 4.61 25.37 11.70
N SER A 193 4.99 26.56 12.15
CA SER A 193 4.03 27.63 12.44
C SER A 193 3.63 28.41 11.18
N TYR A 194 4.27 28.17 10.03
CA TYR A 194 3.91 28.74 8.74
C TYR A 194 4.10 27.67 7.67
N VAL A 195 3.00 27.27 7.03
CA VAL A 195 3.00 26.28 5.96
C VAL A 195 3.44 26.97 4.68
N PRO A 196 4.52 26.50 4.02
CA PRO A 196 5.00 27.13 2.80
C PRO A 196 4.11 26.73 1.62
N GLU A 197 4.00 27.60 0.61
CA GLU A 197 3.13 27.38 -0.56
C GLU A 197 3.64 26.25 -1.47
N ASP A 198 4.94 25.98 -1.44
CA ASP A 198 5.61 24.93 -2.23
C ASP A 198 5.55 23.54 -1.56
N ILE A 199 4.85 23.39 -0.44
CA ILE A 199 4.64 22.09 0.19
C ILE A 199 3.94 21.12 -0.77
N ALA A 200 4.44 19.90 -0.83
CA ALA A 200 3.85 18.84 -1.65
C ALA A 200 2.43 18.51 -1.15
N PRO A 201 1.44 18.30 -2.04
CA PRO A 201 0.06 17.97 -1.64
C PRO A 201 -0.05 16.76 -0.73
N GLU A 202 0.75 15.73 -0.97
CA GLU A 202 0.82 14.52 -0.16
C GLU A 202 1.30 14.78 1.28
N VAL A 203 2.26 15.68 1.46
CA VAL A 203 2.72 16.12 2.79
C VAL A 203 1.66 17.02 3.42
N LEU A 204 1.08 17.95 2.66
CA LEU A 204 0.08 18.89 3.16
C LEU A 204 -1.11 18.19 3.86
N VAL A 205 -1.65 17.12 3.25
CA VAL A 205 -2.79 16.39 3.84
C VAL A 205 -2.48 15.64 5.11
N THR A 206 -1.21 15.40 5.41
CA THR A 206 -0.81 14.81 6.71
C THR A 206 -0.84 15.83 7.82
N GLY A 207 -0.93 17.12 7.49
CA GLY A 207 -0.87 18.22 8.44
C GLY A 207 -1.92 18.09 9.53
N CYS A 208 -1.47 18.00 10.78
CA CYS A 208 -2.32 17.90 11.96
C CYS A 208 -1.91 18.87 13.07
N TYR A 209 -2.90 19.32 13.84
CA TYR A 209 -2.64 19.90 15.17
C TYR A 209 -2.65 18.80 16.21
N ARG A 210 -1.70 18.84 17.14
CA ARG A 210 -1.58 17.85 18.21
C ARG A 210 -1.96 18.46 19.56
N PHE A 211 -3.12 18.10 20.09
CA PHE A 211 -3.63 18.56 21.37
C PHE A 211 -3.45 17.48 22.44
N GLY A 212 -2.26 17.43 23.04
CA GLY A 212 -1.89 16.36 23.97
C GLY A 212 -1.82 15.01 23.26
N SER A 213 -2.70 14.08 23.64
CA SER A 213 -2.83 12.76 23.01
C SER A 213 -3.76 12.75 21.79
N ASN A 214 -4.50 13.84 21.54
CA ASN A 214 -5.43 13.94 20.42
C ASN A 214 -4.79 14.64 19.23
N GLU A 215 -5.22 14.31 18.02
CA GLU A 215 -4.78 14.95 16.79
C GLU A 215 -5.97 15.38 15.93
N LEU A 216 -5.87 16.57 15.34
CA LEU A 216 -6.84 17.10 14.37
C LEU A 216 -6.15 17.24 13.02
N GLY A 217 -6.52 16.39 12.05
CA GLY A 217 -6.05 16.48 10.66
C GLY A 217 -6.66 17.69 9.95
N ILE A 218 -6.07 18.87 10.17
CA ILE A 218 -6.64 20.15 9.77
C ILE A 218 -6.87 20.23 8.26
N PHE A 219 -5.89 19.84 7.44
CA PHE A 219 -6.02 19.92 5.98
C PHE A 219 -7.05 18.94 5.42
N ARG A 220 -7.16 17.73 5.98
CA ARG A 220 -8.20 16.76 5.60
C ARG A 220 -9.60 17.28 5.97
N ALA A 221 -9.74 17.88 7.16
CA ALA A 221 -11.00 18.46 7.58
C ALA A 221 -11.42 19.61 6.66
N LEU A 222 -10.49 20.50 6.31
CA LEU A 222 -10.76 21.63 5.41
C LEU A 222 -11.08 21.18 3.98
N LEU A 223 -10.37 20.18 3.47
CA LEU A 223 -10.69 19.55 2.19
C LEU A 223 -12.12 19.02 2.18
N ASN A 224 -12.55 18.29 3.22
CA ASN A 224 -13.92 17.80 3.32
C ASN A 224 -14.95 18.93 3.38
N VAL A 225 -14.64 20.04 4.05
CA VAL A 225 -15.51 21.23 4.09
C VAL A 225 -15.64 21.84 2.70
N VAL A 226 -14.53 22.01 1.98
CA VAL A 226 -14.52 22.52 0.60
C VAL A 226 -15.34 21.60 -0.31
N GLU A 227 -15.06 20.30 -0.31
CA GLU A 227 -15.78 19.32 -1.14
C GLU A 227 -17.29 19.32 -0.83
N MET A 228 -17.67 19.47 0.44
CA MET A 228 -19.07 19.61 0.86
C MET A 228 -19.71 20.89 0.32
N LEU A 229 -19.02 22.03 0.40
CA LEU A 229 -19.53 23.31 -0.13
C LEU A 229 -19.71 23.25 -1.65
N GLU A 230 -18.80 22.60 -2.37
CA GLU A 230 -18.91 22.44 -3.82
C GLU A 230 -20.07 21.50 -4.20
N ARG A 231 -20.16 20.34 -3.53
CA ARG A 231 -21.17 19.30 -3.83
C ARG A 231 -22.58 19.71 -3.40
N ASP A 232 -22.74 20.20 -2.18
CA ASP A 232 -24.07 20.35 -1.56
C ASP A 232 -24.62 21.78 -1.73
N TYR A 233 -23.73 22.77 -1.89
CA TYR A 233 -24.10 24.18 -2.00
C TYR A 233 -23.75 24.80 -3.36
N GLY A 234 -23.11 24.05 -4.26
CA GLY A 234 -22.75 24.51 -5.59
C GLY A 234 -21.74 25.66 -5.59
N VAL A 235 -21.00 25.83 -4.49
CA VAL A 235 -19.92 26.82 -4.41
C VAL A 235 -18.90 26.45 -5.47
N ARG A 236 -18.49 27.42 -6.29
CA ARG A 236 -17.36 27.25 -7.20
C ARG A 236 -16.23 28.09 -6.68
N LEU A 237 -15.19 27.44 -6.20
CA LEU A 237 -13.94 28.12 -5.89
C LEU A 237 -13.36 28.61 -7.22
N ARG A 238 -13.48 29.92 -7.46
CA ARG A 238 -12.79 30.57 -8.57
C ARG A 238 -11.40 30.89 -8.08
N ASP A 239 -10.38 30.47 -8.81
CA ASP A 239 -9.01 30.93 -8.61
C ASP A 239 -9.03 32.46 -8.53
N ALA A 240 -8.70 33.02 -7.36
CA ALA A 240 -8.50 34.47 -7.23
C ALA A 240 -7.29 34.95 -8.08
N ASP A 241 -6.48 34.01 -8.60
CA ASP A 241 -5.27 34.26 -9.38
C ASP A 241 -5.34 33.86 -10.87
N ARG A 242 -6.51 33.55 -11.43
CA ARG A 242 -6.69 33.58 -12.90
C ARG A 242 -6.75 35.04 -13.36
N LYS A 243 -5.59 35.69 -13.41
CA LYS A 243 -5.40 36.93 -14.17
C LYS A 243 -5.74 36.64 -15.64
N GLY A 244 -6.86 37.19 -16.10
CA GLY A 244 -7.11 37.42 -17.52
C GLY A 244 -6.23 38.56 -18.06
#